data_AF-A0A5B7ZYX0-F1
#
_entry.id   AF-A0A5B7ZYX0-F1
#
_cell.length_a   1.000
_cell.length_b   1.000
_cell.length_c   1.000
_cell.angle_alpha   90.00
_cell.angle_beta   90.00
_cell.angle_gamma   90.00
#
_symmetry.space_group_name_H-M   'P 1'
#
loop_
_entity.id
_entity.type
_entity.pdbx_description
1 polymer ?
#
loop_
_entity_poly.entity_id
_entity_poly.type
_entity_poly.pdbx_seq_one_letter_code
_entity_poly.pdbx_strand_id
1 'polypeptide(L)'
;MLAFVLFSSSKLTTAAALCAGLMAAVSSDEKPAHSTKPSPRPIQHHLAPAVPVPLANRSICVITDDSLAGQPFGAEPTIDELLQAGAIIVVRKPFANVHERGQVDTIIVLRHQGNRFEYYRAPDKDLLRHAFITNFQPTYGRHLQSGITVVSRRKSTSCQNLRIGDTERTNYISVTYSGSKISTVKVEPYVD
;
A
#
# COMPACT_ATOMS: atom_id res chain seq x y z
N MET A 1 -36.88 47.19 13.55
CA MET A 1 -36.32 46.78 12.25
C MET A 1 -36.59 45.28 12.12
N LEU A 2 -37.59 44.75 11.40
CA LEU A 2 -37.84 44.81 9.94
C LEU A 2 -36.51 44.63 9.19
N ALA A 3 -36.26 43.64 8.31
CA ALA A 3 -37.14 42.83 7.47
C ALA A 3 -36.32 41.70 6.77
N PHE A 4 -37.02 40.61 6.43
CA PHE A 4 -36.99 39.78 5.20
C PHE A 4 -35.68 39.18 4.64
N VAL A 5 -35.51 37.84 4.58
CA VAL A 5 -36.00 36.77 3.65
C VAL A 5 -35.23 36.65 2.31
N LEU A 6 -34.67 35.46 1.98
CA LEU A 6 -34.97 34.60 0.80
C LEU A 6 -33.78 33.75 0.28
N PHE A 7 -34.01 32.42 0.29
CA PHE A 7 -33.72 31.33 -0.67
C PHE A 7 -32.59 31.38 -1.72
N SER A 8 -31.89 30.23 -1.84
CA SER A 8 -31.77 29.38 -3.07
C SER A 8 -31.06 28.07 -2.65
N SER A 9 -31.59 26.83 -2.73
CA SER A 9 -32.30 26.07 -3.77
C SER A 9 -31.49 25.81 -5.04
N SER A 10 -30.75 24.70 -5.08
CA SER A 10 -30.33 24.02 -6.31
C SER A 10 -30.95 22.62 -6.34
N LYS A 11 -31.79 22.39 -7.36
CA LYS A 11 -32.42 21.11 -7.73
C LYS A 11 -31.75 20.56 -9.01
N LEU A 12 -32.17 19.34 -9.37
CA LEU A 12 -31.99 18.58 -10.62
C LEU A 12 -30.74 17.68 -10.66
N THR A 13 -30.78 16.39 -11.07
CA THR A 13 -31.78 15.64 -11.87
C THR A 13 -31.57 14.12 -11.77
N THR A 14 -32.69 13.39 -11.65
CA THR A 14 -33.12 12.11 -12.25
C THR A 14 -32.15 11.12 -12.96
N ALA A 15 -32.16 9.88 -12.44
CA ALA A 15 -32.48 8.56 -13.06
C ALA A 15 -32.18 8.24 -14.55
N ALA A 16 -31.51 7.08 -14.75
CA ALA A 16 -31.69 6.13 -15.86
C ALA A 16 -31.16 4.75 -15.39
N ALA A 17 -32.00 3.75 -15.09
CA ALA A 17 -32.70 2.82 -16.00
C ALA A 17 -31.79 1.70 -16.59
N LEU A 18 -32.25 0.47 -16.36
CA LEU A 18 -31.66 -0.84 -16.69
C LEU A 18 -31.39 -1.04 -18.19
N CYS A 19 -30.43 -1.93 -18.50
CA CYS A 19 -30.55 -2.87 -19.61
C CYS A 19 -29.98 -4.24 -19.23
N ALA A 20 -30.85 -5.23 -19.21
CA ALA A 20 -30.55 -6.66 -19.24
C ALA A 20 -30.46 -7.13 -20.69
N GLY A 21 -29.73 -8.22 -20.94
CA GLY A 21 -29.82 -9.00 -22.17
C GLY A 21 -28.49 -9.69 -22.51
N LEU A 22 -28.44 -10.89 -23.07
CA LEU A 22 -29.38 -12.00 -23.20
C LEU A 22 -28.50 -13.17 -23.69
N MET A 23 -28.81 -14.38 -23.25
CA MET A 23 -28.14 -15.61 -23.67
C MET A 23 -28.27 -15.86 -25.17
N ALA A 24 -27.25 -16.45 -25.79
CA ALA A 24 -27.40 -17.28 -26.99
C ALA A 24 -26.34 -18.38 -26.99
N ALA A 25 -26.78 -19.58 -26.62
CA ALA A 25 -26.15 -20.83 -26.99
C ALA A 25 -26.75 -21.28 -28.32
N VAL A 26 -25.92 -21.66 -29.30
CA VAL A 26 -26.33 -22.58 -30.38
C VAL A 26 -25.16 -23.51 -30.68
N SER A 27 -25.42 -24.79 -30.44
CA SER A 27 -24.64 -25.96 -30.86
C SER A 27 -24.97 -26.36 -32.29
N SER A 28 -24.19 -27.34 -32.77
CA SER A 28 -24.51 -28.32 -33.81
C SER A 28 -24.04 -27.95 -35.22
N ASP A 29 -23.61 -28.88 -36.07
CA ASP A 29 -23.21 -30.30 -36.01
C ASP A 29 -22.87 -30.64 -37.48
N GLU A 30 -21.80 -31.38 -37.75
CA GLU A 30 -21.78 -32.39 -38.84
C GLU A 30 -20.41 -33.10 -38.92
N LYS A 31 -20.46 -34.39 -38.61
CA LYS A 31 -19.54 -35.48 -39.02
C LYS A 31 -19.95 -35.99 -40.42
N PRO A 32 -19.29 -37.00 -41.03
CA PRO A 32 -17.87 -37.41 -40.99
C PRO A 32 -17.33 -37.73 -42.41
N ALA A 33 -16.02 -37.74 -42.60
CA ALA A 33 -15.41 -38.46 -43.72
C ALA A 33 -14.17 -39.22 -43.25
N HIS A 34 -14.31 -40.54 -43.19
CA HIS A 34 -13.20 -41.47 -43.03
C HIS A 34 -12.27 -41.35 -44.25
N SER A 35 -11.02 -40.95 -43.99
CA SER A 35 -9.91 -41.20 -44.91
C SER A 35 -8.71 -41.66 -44.10
N THR A 36 -8.36 -42.91 -44.33
CA THR A 36 -7.22 -43.65 -43.80
C THR A 36 -5.91 -42.92 -44.10
N LYS A 37 -5.25 -42.37 -43.07
CA LYS A 37 -3.88 -41.86 -43.15
C LYS A 37 -3.09 -42.20 -41.87
N PRO A 38 -1.76 -42.34 -41.99
CA PRO A 38 -0.93 -43.15 -41.10
C PRO A 38 -0.75 -42.49 -39.72
N SER A 39 -0.55 -43.34 -38.71
CA SER A 39 -0.21 -42.93 -37.33
C SER A 39 0.88 -41.85 -37.31
N PRO A 40 0.61 -40.63 -36.79
CA PRO A 40 1.64 -39.63 -36.61
C PRO A 40 2.47 -40.01 -35.37
N ARG A 41 3.79 -40.18 -35.58
CA ARG A 41 4.78 -40.22 -34.50
C ARG A 41 4.58 -38.99 -33.60
N PRO A 42 4.79 -39.11 -32.27
CA PRO A 42 4.70 -37.97 -31.38
C PRO A 42 5.77 -36.94 -31.81
N ILE A 43 5.32 -35.78 -32.29
CA ILE A 43 6.18 -34.63 -32.50
C ILE A 43 6.58 -34.17 -31.10
N GLN A 44 7.84 -34.42 -30.74
CA GLN A 44 8.45 -33.75 -29.59
C GLN A 44 8.39 -32.26 -29.88
N HIS A 45 7.45 -31.55 -29.24
CA HIS A 45 7.55 -30.12 -29.08
C HIS A 45 8.81 -29.85 -28.27
N HIS A 46 9.92 -29.57 -28.96
CA HIS A 46 11.00 -28.82 -28.36
C HIS A 46 10.41 -27.47 -27.95
N LEU A 47 10.03 -27.36 -26.68
CA LEU A 47 9.85 -26.07 -26.03
C LEU A 47 11.14 -25.31 -26.27
N ALA A 48 11.07 -24.26 -27.09
CA ALA A 48 12.16 -23.31 -27.22
C ALA A 48 12.55 -22.88 -25.80
N PRO A 49 13.86 -22.78 -25.47
CA PRO A 49 14.28 -22.28 -24.18
C PRO A 49 13.56 -20.95 -23.95
N ALA A 50 12.84 -20.84 -22.83
CA ALA A 50 12.24 -19.58 -22.44
C ALA A 50 13.39 -18.56 -22.38
N VAL A 51 13.39 -17.62 -23.33
CA VAL A 51 14.29 -16.48 -23.27
C VAL A 51 14.01 -15.82 -21.93
N PRO A 52 14.99 -15.67 -21.02
CA PRO A 52 14.77 -14.93 -19.80
C PRO A 52 14.36 -13.53 -20.21
N VAL A 53 13.08 -13.20 -20.03
CA VAL A 53 12.67 -11.80 -20.04
C VAL A 53 13.52 -11.16 -18.96
N PRO A 54 14.34 -10.14 -19.26
CA PRO A 54 15.08 -9.45 -18.22
C PRO A 54 14.02 -8.95 -17.25
N LEU A 55 13.99 -9.51 -16.05
CA LEU A 55 13.34 -8.87 -14.91
C LEU A 55 13.99 -7.50 -14.87
N ALA A 56 13.27 -6.48 -15.35
CA ALA A 56 13.75 -5.11 -15.37
C ALA A 56 14.32 -4.87 -13.98
N ASN A 57 15.64 -4.69 -13.90
CA ASN A 57 16.35 -4.46 -12.65
C ASN A 57 15.66 -3.26 -12.01
N ARG A 58 14.75 -3.52 -11.07
CA ARG A 58 14.05 -2.48 -10.32
C ARG A 58 15.13 -1.90 -9.42
N SER A 59 15.87 -0.94 -9.96
CA SER A 59 16.96 -0.28 -9.24
C SER A 59 16.37 0.31 -7.97
N ILE A 60 16.75 -0.27 -6.83
CA ILE A 60 16.46 0.29 -5.52
C ILE A 60 17.57 1.29 -5.26
N CYS A 61 17.21 2.57 -5.20
CA CYS A 61 18.15 3.59 -4.77
C CYS A 61 18.15 3.65 -3.26
N VAL A 62 19.34 3.82 -2.68
CA VAL A 62 19.52 3.91 -1.24
C VAL A 62 20.06 5.29 -0.91
N ILE A 63 19.38 5.97 0.01
CA ILE A 63 19.79 7.26 0.56
C ILE A 63 19.94 7.10 2.06
N THR A 64 20.97 7.72 2.62
CA THR A 64 21.11 7.91 4.06
C THR A 64 20.63 9.30 4.42
N ASP A 65 19.64 9.40 5.33
CA ASP A 65 19.14 10.64 5.90
C ASP A 65 18.61 10.36 7.32
N ASP A 66 19.44 10.62 8.32
CA ASP A 66 19.16 10.29 9.73
C ASP A 66 17.92 11.02 10.27
N SER A 67 17.69 12.26 9.81
CA SER A 67 16.57 13.06 10.26
C SER A 67 15.25 12.47 9.78
N LEU A 68 15.13 12.21 8.47
CA LEU A 68 13.89 11.65 7.92
C LEU A 68 13.68 10.21 8.39
N ALA A 69 14.74 9.39 8.44
CA ALA A 69 14.63 8.00 8.90
C ALA A 69 14.25 7.92 10.40
N GLY A 70 14.78 8.81 11.24
CA GLY A 70 14.47 8.85 12.67
C GLY A 70 13.12 9.47 13.01
N GLN A 71 12.66 10.46 12.25
CA GLN A 71 11.35 11.12 12.47
C GLN A 71 10.54 11.26 11.17
N PRO A 72 10.08 10.13 10.59
CA PRO A 72 9.40 10.10 9.29
C PRO A 72 8.12 10.94 9.25
N PHE A 73 7.44 11.05 10.40
CA PHE A 73 6.18 11.77 10.55
C PHE A 73 6.35 13.14 11.24
N GLY A 74 7.58 13.52 11.60
CA GLY A 74 7.83 14.57 12.59
C GLY A 74 7.43 14.04 13.96
N ALA A 75 6.27 14.45 14.46
CA ALA A 75 5.67 13.78 15.62
C ALA A 75 5.08 12.43 15.19
N GLU A 76 5.48 11.35 15.85
CA GLU A 76 4.90 10.03 15.61
C GLU A 76 3.42 10.04 15.99
N PRO A 77 2.49 9.68 15.08
CA PRO A 77 1.08 9.60 15.43
C PRO A 77 0.88 8.54 16.50
N THR A 78 0.18 8.88 17.58
CA THR A 78 -0.16 7.92 18.64
C THR A 78 -1.41 7.12 18.29
N ILE A 79 -1.64 6.01 19.00
CA ILE A 79 -2.89 5.24 18.85
C ILE A 79 -4.11 6.11 19.13
N ASP A 80 -4.08 6.91 20.20
CA ASP A 80 -5.21 7.75 20.60
C ASP A 80 -5.48 8.87 19.59
N GLU A 81 -4.45 9.55 19.08
CA GLU A 81 -4.61 10.56 18.04
C GLU A 81 -5.19 9.97 16.75
N LEU A 82 -4.74 8.77 16.36
CA LEU A 82 -5.29 8.07 15.20
C LEU A 82 -6.77 7.74 15.41
N LEU A 83 -7.14 7.23 16.59
CA LEU A 83 -8.54 6.93 16.92
C LEU A 83 -9.41 8.18 16.94
N GLN A 84 -8.93 9.28 17.52
CA GLN A 84 -9.61 10.58 17.51
C GLN A 84 -9.80 11.13 16.09
N ALA A 85 -8.84 10.87 15.19
CA ALA A 85 -8.94 11.21 13.78
C ALA A 85 -9.88 10.28 12.96
N GLY A 86 -10.46 9.26 13.60
CA GLY A 86 -11.40 8.32 12.97
C GLY A 86 -10.73 7.05 12.43
N ALA A 87 -9.55 6.69 12.92
CA ALA A 87 -8.98 5.37 12.67
C ALA A 87 -9.82 4.28 13.37
N ILE A 88 -9.74 3.07 12.83
CA ILE A 88 -10.36 1.88 13.42
C ILE A 88 -9.29 0.84 13.76
N ILE A 89 -9.46 0.15 14.88
CA ILE A 89 -8.65 -1.02 15.21
C ILE A 89 -9.18 -2.19 14.38
N VAL A 90 -8.33 -2.76 13.53
CA VAL A 90 -8.67 -3.92 12.68
C VAL A 90 -8.08 -5.23 13.20
N VAL A 91 -7.03 -5.17 14.01
CA VAL A 91 -6.46 -6.33 14.70
C VAL A 91 -6.08 -5.92 16.11
N ARG A 92 -6.41 -6.77 17.07
CA ARG A 92 -5.90 -6.71 18.43
C ARG A 92 -5.55 -8.14 18.84
N LYS A 93 -4.27 -8.43 19.05
CA LYS A 93 -3.80 -9.77 19.42
C LYS A 93 -2.85 -9.72 20.63
N PRO A 94 -2.96 -10.66 21.56
CA PRO A 94 -1.98 -10.80 22.63
C PRO A 94 -0.61 -11.16 22.05
N PHE A 95 0.45 -10.72 22.71
CA PHE A 95 1.83 -10.99 22.33
C PHE A 95 2.67 -11.20 23.61
N ALA A 96 3.27 -12.37 23.76
CA ALA A 96 4.13 -12.64 24.90
C ALA A 96 5.40 -11.80 24.80
N ASN A 97 5.71 -11.04 25.83
CA ASN A 97 6.94 -10.26 25.90
C ASN A 97 8.13 -11.23 26.02
N VAL A 98 9.15 -11.06 25.18
CA VAL A 98 10.33 -11.94 25.14
C VAL A 98 11.40 -11.56 26.19
N HIS A 99 11.32 -10.35 26.72
CA HIS A 99 12.25 -9.79 27.72
C HIS A 99 11.69 -9.85 29.14
N GLU A 100 10.36 -9.81 29.31
CA GLU A 100 9.69 -9.84 30.60
C GLU A 100 8.83 -11.09 30.78
N ARG A 101 9.30 -12.02 31.62
CA ARG A 101 8.65 -13.32 31.83
C ARG A 101 7.26 -13.13 32.44
N GLY A 102 6.25 -13.67 31.75
CA GLY A 102 4.86 -13.65 32.20
C GLY A 102 4.09 -12.40 31.79
N GLN A 103 4.74 -11.42 31.16
CA GLN A 103 4.07 -10.28 30.59
C GLN A 103 3.46 -10.62 29.23
N VAL A 104 2.22 -10.20 29.04
CA VAL A 104 1.49 -10.31 27.78
C VAL A 104 1.12 -8.91 27.32
N ASP A 105 1.82 -8.47 26.28
CA ASP A 105 1.60 -7.22 25.59
C ASP A 105 0.58 -7.39 24.47
N THR A 106 0.32 -6.34 23.69
CA THR A 106 -0.68 -6.38 22.62
C THR A 106 -0.11 -5.83 21.32
N ILE A 107 -0.31 -6.55 20.22
CA ILE A 107 -0.16 -5.95 18.89
C ILE A 107 -1.51 -5.37 18.46
N ILE A 108 -1.50 -4.07 18.15
CA ILE A 108 -2.67 -3.34 17.66
C ILE A 108 -2.40 -2.91 16.22
N VAL A 109 -3.32 -3.22 15.32
CA VAL A 109 -3.28 -2.72 13.94
C VAL A 109 -4.43 -1.75 13.73
N LEU A 110 -4.11 -0.53 13.33
CA LEU A 110 -5.09 0.50 12.98
C LEU A 110 -5.16 0.70 11.48
N ARG A 111 -6.35 1.05 10.98
CA ARG A 111 -6.56 1.59 9.63
C ARG A 111 -7.14 2.99 9.70
N HIS A 112 -6.56 3.90 8.94
CA HIS A 112 -7.02 5.29 8.85
C HIS A 112 -6.93 5.79 7.41
N GLN A 113 -8.08 5.98 6.77
CA GLN A 113 -8.19 6.53 5.40
C GLN A 113 -7.28 5.83 4.37
N GLY A 114 -7.20 4.49 4.40
CA GLY A 114 -6.35 3.69 3.51
C GLY A 114 -4.92 3.44 4.01
N ASN A 115 -4.49 4.15 5.06
CA ASN A 115 -3.22 3.91 5.72
C ASN A 115 -3.36 2.83 6.80
N ARG A 116 -2.27 2.12 7.10
CA ARG A 116 -2.21 1.07 8.11
C ARG A 116 -1.04 1.31 9.05
N PHE A 117 -1.28 1.15 10.35
CA PHE A 117 -0.26 1.24 11.39
C PHE A 117 -0.29 -0.03 12.23
N GLU A 118 0.86 -0.57 12.59
CA GLU A 118 1.00 -1.65 13.56
C GLU A 118 1.82 -1.15 14.75
N TYR A 119 1.23 -1.23 15.94
CA TYR A 119 1.86 -0.87 17.20
C TYR A 119 2.04 -2.10 18.08
N TYR A 120 3.13 -2.07 18.84
CA TYR A 120 3.36 -2.86 20.03
C TYR A 120 2.93 -2.05 21.25
N ARG A 121 1.93 -2.53 21.99
CA ARG A 121 1.45 -1.90 23.22
C ARG A 121 1.93 -2.68 24.42
N ALA A 122 2.84 -2.08 25.17
CA ALA A 122 3.25 -2.49 26.51
C ALA A 122 2.42 -1.73 27.58
N PRO A 123 2.53 -2.05 28.88
CA PRO A 123 1.79 -1.37 29.94
C PRO A 123 2.07 0.13 30.05
N ASP A 124 3.27 0.56 29.70
CA ASP A 124 3.78 1.93 29.90
C ASP A 124 3.99 2.70 28.58
N LYS A 125 3.97 2.03 27.43
CA LYS A 125 4.27 2.65 26.13
C LYS A 125 3.61 1.95 24.94
N ASP A 126 3.37 2.74 23.91
CA ASP A 126 3.01 2.29 22.57
C ASP A 126 4.20 2.54 21.64
N LEU A 127 4.65 1.51 20.93
CA LEU A 127 5.77 1.58 19.99
C LEU A 127 5.28 1.25 18.59
N LEU A 128 5.44 2.17 17.65
CA LEU A 128 5.19 1.87 16.23
C LEU A 128 6.17 0.80 15.76
N ARG A 129 5.66 -0.28 15.16
CA ARG A 129 6.49 -1.34 14.56
C ARG A 129 6.66 -1.15 13.07
N HIS A 130 5.58 -0.77 12.40
CA HIS A 130 5.62 -0.36 11.01
C HIS A 130 4.35 0.38 10.61
N ALA A 131 4.47 1.22 9.60
CA ALA A 131 3.35 1.89 8.95
C ALA A 131 3.40 1.70 7.44
N PHE A 132 2.23 1.53 6.83
CA PHE A 132 2.03 1.54 5.38
C PHE A 132 1.15 2.72 5.01
N ILE A 133 1.72 3.68 4.31
CA ILE A 133 1.08 4.94 3.93
C ILE A 133 0.82 4.91 2.43
N THR A 134 -0.45 5.01 2.06
CA THR A 134 -0.94 5.05 0.66
C THR A 134 -1.79 6.29 0.39
N ASN A 135 -2.28 6.95 1.44
CA ASN A 135 -2.99 8.21 1.38
C ASN A 135 -2.21 9.27 2.18
N PHE A 136 -1.73 10.29 1.47
CA PHE A 136 -0.89 11.36 2.02
C PHE A 136 -1.66 12.62 2.41
N GLN A 137 -3.00 12.62 2.34
CA GLN A 137 -3.83 13.77 2.76
C GLN A 137 -3.76 14.08 4.28
N PRO A 138 -3.75 13.08 5.19
CA PRO A 138 -3.61 13.34 6.62
C PRO A 138 -2.30 14.05 6.96
N THR A 139 -2.26 14.78 8.08
CA THR A 139 -1.08 15.59 8.47
C THR A 139 0.22 14.78 8.53
N TYR A 140 0.21 13.58 9.14
CA TYR A 140 1.37 12.69 9.15
C TYR A 140 1.80 12.29 7.73
N GLY A 141 0.84 12.09 6.82
CA GLY A 141 1.09 11.70 5.44
C GLY A 141 1.70 12.84 4.63
N ARG A 142 1.21 14.07 4.81
CA ARG A 142 1.76 15.27 4.19
C ARG A 142 3.18 15.54 4.65
N HIS A 143 3.44 15.37 5.95
CA HIS A 143 4.78 15.54 6.52
C HIS A 143 5.77 14.53 5.89
N LEU A 144 5.42 13.25 5.89
CA LEU A 144 6.21 12.19 5.28
C LEU A 144 6.47 12.44 3.79
N GLN A 145 5.43 12.80 3.03
CA GLN A 145 5.55 13.10 1.60
C GLN A 145 6.49 14.29 1.35
N SER A 146 6.38 15.34 2.17
CA SER A 146 7.24 16.52 2.08
C SER A 146 8.71 16.15 2.33
N GLY A 147 8.98 15.43 3.43
CA GLY A 147 10.33 14.96 3.77
C GLY A 147 10.95 14.12 2.66
N ILE A 148 10.23 13.11 2.15
CA ILE A 148 10.69 12.28 1.04
C ILE A 148 10.98 13.13 -0.19
N THR A 149 10.12 14.10 -0.52
CA THR A 149 10.30 14.97 -1.69
C THR A 149 11.57 15.82 -1.56
N VAL A 150 11.85 16.36 -0.37
CA VAL A 150 13.08 17.12 -0.10
C VAL A 150 14.31 16.24 -0.27
N VAL A 151 14.33 15.05 0.31
CA VAL A 151 15.46 14.11 0.23
C VAL A 151 15.68 13.65 -1.21
N SER A 152 14.61 13.30 -1.92
CA SER A 152 14.68 12.80 -3.30
C SER A 152 15.25 13.84 -4.27
N ARG A 153 14.88 15.12 -4.12
CA ARG A 153 15.38 16.20 -4.98
C ARG A 153 16.89 16.41 -4.86
N ARG A 154 17.47 16.20 -3.67
CA ARG A 154 18.92 16.36 -3.44
C ARG A 154 19.77 15.33 -4.17
N LYS A 155 19.20 14.18 -4.56
CA LYS A 155 19.97 13.03 -5.06
C LYS A 155 19.79 12.77 -6.56
N SER A 156 19.01 13.58 -7.29
CA SER A 156 18.83 13.52 -8.76
C SER A 156 18.70 12.09 -9.33
N THR A 157 17.95 11.22 -8.66
CA THR A 157 17.94 9.78 -8.97
C THR A 157 16.57 9.36 -9.49
N SER A 158 16.51 8.86 -10.74
CA SER A 158 15.29 8.31 -11.33
C SER A 158 15.13 6.85 -10.91
N CYS A 159 14.55 6.62 -9.72
CA CYS A 159 14.42 5.27 -9.17
C CYS A 159 12.96 4.94 -8.93
N GLN A 160 12.54 3.73 -9.32
CA GLN A 160 11.18 3.27 -9.08
C GLN A 160 10.95 2.93 -7.60
N ASN A 161 12.01 2.48 -6.92
CA ASN A 161 12.00 2.22 -5.49
C ASN A 161 13.15 2.97 -4.83
N LEU A 162 12.86 3.64 -3.73
CA LEU A 162 13.82 4.36 -2.91
C LEU A 162 13.78 3.81 -1.49
N ARG A 163 14.93 3.52 -0.92
CA ARG A 163 15.10 3.19 0.49
C ARG A 163 15.87 4.31 1.16
N ILE A 164 15.28 4.90 2.18
CA ILE A 164 15.90 5.92 3.03
C ILE A 164 16.17 5.25 4.36
N GLY A 165 17.42 5.25 4.80
CA GLY A 165 17.79 4.74 6.13
C GLY A 165 18.58 5.77 6.90
N ASP A 166 18.74 5.53 8.19
CA ASP A 166 19.73 6.22 9.00
C ASP A 166 21.14 5.61 8.79
N THR A 167 22.13 6.24 9.41
CA THR A 167 23.54 5.84 9.38
C THR A 167 23.73 4.45 9.99
N GLU A 168 23.00 4.17 11.08
CA GLU A 168 23.05 2.88 11.78
C GLU A 168 22.29 1.76 11.05
N ARG A 169 21.47 2.12 10.05
CA ARG A 169 20.67 1.20 9.25
C ARG A 169 19.71 0.38 10.10
N THR A 170 19.14 1.03 11.10
CA THR A 170 18.17 0.46 12.05
C THR A 170 16.77 0.97 11.74
N ASN A 171 16.64 2.22 11.30
CA ASN A 171 15.38 2.82 10.83
C ASN A 171 15.33 2.87 9.31
N TYR A 172 14.18 2.50 8.72
CA TYR A 172 14.00 2.49 7.28
C TYR A 172 12.67 3.05 6.80
N ILE A 173 12.73 3.72 5.65
CA ILE A 173 11.59 4.16 4.87
C ILE A 173 11.77 3.62 3.46
N SER A 174 10.87 2.73 3.04
CA SER A 174 10.82 2.23 1.67
C SER A 174 9.72 2.95 0.91
N VAL A 175 10.07 3.59 -0.19
CA VAL A 175 9.19 4.39 -1.03
C VAL A 175 9.07 3.72 -2.40
N THR A 176 7.83 3.53 -2.85
CA THR A 176 7.52 3.07 -4.20
C THR A 176 6.86 4.18 -4.98
N TYR A 177 7.36 4.43 -6.18
CA TYR A 177 6.80 5.44 -7.10
C TYR A 177 5.90 4.78 -8.15
N SER A 178 4.85 5.51 -8.52
CA SER A 178 4.07 5.26 -9.74
C SER A 178 4.30 6.44 -10.69
N GLY A 179 5.13 6.22 -11.71
CA GLY A 179 5.71 7.31 -12.50
C GLY A 179 6.59 8.20 -11.62
N SER A 180 6.30 9.51 -11.61
CA SER A 180 7.01 10.49 -10.77
C SER A 180 6.36 10.75 -9.41
N LYS A 181 5.24 10.09 -9.10
CA LYS A 181 4.48 10.31 -7.87
C LYS A 181 4.76 9.21 -6.85
N ILE A 182 4.87 9.59 -5.58
CA ILE A 182 4.92 8.64 -4.47
C ILE A 182 3.59 7.89 -4.41
N SER A 183 3.64 6.57 -4.47
CA SER A 183 2.45 5.72 -4.45
C SER A 183 2.28 5.00 -3.12
N THR A 184 3.37 4.54 -2.51
CA THR A 184 3.32 3.83 -1.23
C THR A 184 4.60 4.10 -0.47
N VAL A 185 4.47 4.27 0.84
CA VAL A 185 5.60 4.35 1.75
C VAL A 185 5.41 3.33 2.87
N LYS A 186 6.44 2.54 3.11
CA LYS A 186 6.56 1.66 4.27
C LYS A 186 7.59 2.27 5.22
N VAL A 187 7.19 2.50 6.46
CA VAL A 187 8.05 2.98 7.54
C VAL A 187 8.30 1.82 8.48
N GLU A 188 9.55 1.57 8.82
CA GLU A 188 10.04 0.49 9.68
C GLU A 188 11.04 1.09 10.66
N PRO A 189 10.58 1.62 11.80
CA PRO A 189 11.47 2.06 12.87
C PRO A 189 12.17 0.85 13.50
N TYR A 190 13.33 1.11 14.10
CA TYR A 190 13.99 0.14 14.95
C TYR A 190 13.21 -0.01 16.26
N VAL A 191 12.99 -1.25 16.69
CA VAL A 191 12.26 -1.54 17.92
C VAL A 191 13.00 -2.66 18.65
N ASP A 192 13.73 -2.29 19.70
CA ASP A 192 14.31 -3.18 20.72
C ASP A 192 13.61 -2.94 22.07
#